data_AF-A0A2X2J7A7-F1
#
_entry.id   AF-A0A2X2J7A7-F1
#
_cell.length_a   1.000
_cell.length_b   1.000
_cell.length_c   1.000
_cell.angle_alpha   90.00
_cell.angle_beta   90.00
_cell.angle_gamma   90.00
#
_symmetry.space_group_name_H-M   'P 1'
#
loop_
_entity.id
_entity.type
_entity.pdbx_description
1 polymer ?
#
loop_
_entity_poly.entity_id
_entity_poly.type
_entity_poly.pdbx_seq_one_letter_code
_entity_poly.pdbx_strand_id
1 'polypeptide(L)'
;MSTKDDDLLKELELEEYKYGFTTDIEMEIAAKGLTEDTVRFISAKKNEPEWLLEWRLKAFRHFLTLRMPTWQNFKAPEIDFQEISYYAAPKAKPQLNSMDEVDPELISTFEKLGIPLDEQKILAGVVAVDAVFDSVSVKTTFREKLKEQGVIFCSFGEAVQEHPDLVKKYLGTVVPQTDNIYAALNSAVFSDGSFVYVPKGVRCPMELSTYFRINAQNTGQFERTLIIADEGAYVSYLEGCTAPMRDENQLHAAVVELIAERDADIKYSTVQNWYPGDKKEKVVFITL
;
A
#
# COMPACT_ATOMS: atom_id res chain seq x y z
N MET A 1 -10.55 -7.91 38.40
CA MET A 1 -10.64 -7.88 36.92
C MET A 1 -9.23 -7.63 36.41
N SER A 2 -8.84 -8.32 35.32
CA SER A 2 -7.55 -8.19 34.60
C SER A 2 -6.30 -8.89 35.18
N THR A 3 -6.35 -10.20 35.45
CA THR A 3 -5.12 -11.02 35.52
C THR A 3 -4.85 -11.77 34.21
N LYS A 4 -5.90 -12.04 33.42
CA LYS A 4 -5.78 -12.74 32.12
C LYS A 4 -5.19 -11.87 31.02
N ASP A 5 -5.47 -10.57 31.02
CA ASP A 5 -4.96 -9.64 30.00
C ASP A 5 -3.45 -9.38 30.19
N ASP A 6 -2.98 -9.30 31.44
CA ASP A 6 -1.55 -9.17 31.78
C ASP A 6 -0.74 -10.43 31.45
N ASP A 7 -1.34 -11.61 31.56
CA ASP A 7 -0.68 -12.88 31.22
C ASP A 7 -0.62 -13.09 29.69
N LEU A 8 -1.66 -12.66 28.94
CA LEU A 8 -1.66 -12.63 27.48
C LEU A 8 -0.61 -11.66 26.90
N LEU A 9 -0.45 -10.48 27.52
CA LEU A 9 0.61 -9.54 27.15
C LEU A 9 2.00 -10.14 27.37
N LYS A 10 2.21 -10.88 28.47
CA LYS A 10 3.49 -11.56 28.74
C LYS A 10 3.79 -12.74 27.80
N GLU A 11 2.76 -13.47 27.36
CA GLU A 11 2.92 -14.53 26.35
C GLU A 11 3.25 -13.94 24.96
N LEU A 12 2.64 -12.81 24.58
CA LEU A 12 2.97 -12.07 23.36
C LEU A 12 4.37 -11.39 23.45
N GLU A 13 4.82 -11.01 24.64
CA GLU A 13 6.15 -10.42 24.89
C GLU A 13 7.33 -11.40 24.73
N LEU A 14 7.07 -12.72 24.73
CA LEU A 14 8.10 -13.77 24.69
C LEU A 14 8.27 -14.44 23.32
N GLU A 15 7.38 -14.19 22.35
CA GLU A 15 7.62 -14.59 20.97
C GLU A 15 8.49 -13.54 20.26
N GLU A 16 9.73 -13.91 19.90
CA GLU A 16 10.53 -13.11 18.98
C GLU A 16 9.72 -12.82 17.71
N TYR A 17 9.64 -11.56 17.29
CA TYR A 17 8.79 -11.14 16.18
C TYR A 17 9.23 -11.83 14.88
N LYS A 18 8.48 -12.88 14.51
CA LYS A 18 8.80 -13.82 13.42
C LYS A 18 8.98 -13.16 12.04
N TYR A 19 8.48 -11.94 11.86
CA TYR A 19 8.49 -11.20 10.59
C TYR A 19 9.51 -10.05 10.53
N GLY A 20 10.47 -10.01 11.46
CA GLY A 20 11.36 -8.86 11.67
C GLY A 20 12.52 -8.66 10.71
N PHE A 21 12.64 -9.46 9.66
CA PHE A 21 13.82 -9.48 8.81
C PHE A 21 13.82 -8.35 7.76
N THR A 22 14.99 -7.75 7.51
CA THR A 22 15.23 -6.76 6.46
C THR A 22 15.73 -7.43 5.18
N THR A 23 15.63 -6.74 4.05
CA THR A 23 16.19 -7.18 2.76
C THR A 23 16.91 -5.98 2.16
N ASP A 24 18.18 -6.14 1.79
CA ASP A 24 19.00 -5.05 1.25
C ASP A 24 18.72 -4.84 -0.24
N ILE A 25 17.61 -4.15 -0.55
CA ILE A 25 17.27 -3.73 -1.91
C ILE A 25 17.72 -2.29 -2.12
N GLU A 26 18.45 -2.03 -3.21
CA GLU A 26 18.87 -0.67 -3.56
C GLU A 26 17.65 0.16 -4.02
N MET A 27 17.31 1.21 -3.27
CA MET A 27 16.13 2.06 -3.51
C MET A 27 16.54 3.42 -4.12
N GLU A 28 15.75 3.94 -5.06
CA GLU A 28 15.73 5.36 -5.41
C GLU A 28 14.79 6.08 -4.44
N ILE A 29 15.32 7.01 -3.64
CA ILE A 29 14.57 7.75 -2.61
C ILE A 29 14.55 9.22 -3.02
N ALA A 30 13.37 9.84 -3.04
CA ALA A 30 13.25 11.27 -3.29
C ALA A 30 13.86 12.09 -2.15
N ALA A 31 14.30 13.31 -2.48
CA ALA A 31 14.76 14.25 -1.47
C ALA A 31 13.66 14.47 -0.42
N LYS A 32 14.09 14.61 0.84
CA LYS A 32 13.20 14.97 1.94
C LYS A 32 12.55 16.32 1.67
N GLY A 33 11.30 16.46 2.10
CA GLY A 33 10.58 17.72 2.03
C GLY A 33 9.28 17.62 1.26
N LEU A 34 8.24 18.27 1.80
CA LEU A 34 6.95 18.39 1.15
C LEU A 34 6.84 19.76 0.47
N THR A 35 6.96 19.77 -0.86
CA THR A 35 6.87 20.98 -1.70
C THR A 35 6.03 20.72 -2.95
N GLU A 36 5.63 21.77 -3.68
CA GLU A 36 5.01 21.58 -5.00
C GLU A 36 5.92 20.80 -5.96
N ASP A 37 7.24 20.98 -5.85
CA ASP A 37 8.22 20.28 -6.69
C ASP A 37 8.27 18.78 -6.36
N THR A 38 8.13 18.40 -5.09
CA THR A 38 8.00 16.99 -4.67
C THR A 38 6.77 16.35 -5.32
N VAL A 39 5.62 17.04 -5.31
CA VAL A 39 4.38 16.55 -5.93
C VAL A 39 4.54 16.40 -7.44
N ARG A 40 5.14 17.40 -8.10
CA ARG A 40 5.44 17.35 -9.55
C ARG A 40 6.41 16.23 -9.89
N PHE A 41 7.42 16.00 -9.04
CA PHE A 41 8.38 14.92 -9.20
C PHE A 41 7.70 13.55 -9.16
N ILE A 42 6.84 13.28 -8.17
CA ILE A 42 6.09 12.02 -8.04
C ILE A 42 5.24 11.78 -9.29
N SER A 43 4.48 12.80 -9.69
CA SER A 43 3.58 12.73 -10.84
C SER A 43 4.33 12.49 -12.15
N ALA A 44 5.48 13.16 -12.35
CA ALA A 44 6.34 12.97 -13.52
C ALA A 44 6.98 11.57 -13.55
N LYS A 45 7.43 11.06 -12.39
CA LYS A 45 8.02 9.72 -12.27
C LYS A 45 7.04 8.61 -12.62
N LYS A 46 5.77 8.75 -12.22
CA LYS A 46 4.71 7.77 -12.52
C LYS A 46 4.01 8.02 -13.87
N ASN A 47 4.49 9.01 -14.65
CA ASN A 47 3.96 9.40 -15.96
C ASN A 47 2.43 9.63 -15.93
N GLU A 48 1.99 10.42 -14.95
CA GLU A 48 0.56 10.66 -14.71
C GLU A 48 -0.03 11.70 -15.68
N PRO A 49 -1.35 11.61 -15.96
CA PRO A 49 -2.05 12.61 -16.75
C PRO A 49 -2.16 13.95 -16.01
N GLU A 50 -2.22 15.04 -16.77
CA GLU A 50 -2.23 16.42 -16.25
C GLU A 50 -3.36 16.69 -15.24
N TRP A 51 -4.53 16.09 -15.44
CA TRP A 51 -5.66 16.25 -14.52
C TRP A 51 -5.36 15.71 -13.12
N LEU A 52 -4.57 14.64 -13.01
CA LEU A 52 -4.21 14.04 -11.73
C LEU A 52 -3.13 14.89 -11.03
N LEU A 53 -2.17 15.41 -11.80
CA LEU A 53 -1.22 16.40 -11.28
C LEU A 53 -1.92 17.63 -10.69
N GLU A 54 -2.89 18.19 -11.42
CA GLU A 54 -3.67 19.33 -10.91
C GLU A 54 -4.46 18.98 -9.65
N TRP A 55 -5.02 17.76 -9.59
CA TRP A 55 -5.72 17.26 -8.42
C TRP A 55 -4.78 17.18 -7.21
N ARG A 56 -3.61 16.55 -7.36
CA ARG A 56 -2.57 16.49 -6.32
C ARG A 56 -2.11 17.88 -5.85
N LEU A 57 -1.90 18.82 -6.76
CA LEU A 57 -1.50 20.19 -6.42
C LEU A 57 -2.58 20.94 -5.64
N LYS A 58 -3.86 20.72 -5.95
CA LYS A 58 -4.98 21.28 -5.17
C LYS A 58 -5.00 20.68 -3.76
N ALA A 59 -4.79 19.37 -3.63
CA ALA A 59 -4.68 18.69 -2.34
C ALA A 59 -3.52 19.28 -1.50
N PHE A 60 -2.34 19.44 -2.10
CA PHE A 60 -1.17 20.02 -1.43
C PHE A 60 -1.43 21.47 -0.96
N ARG A 61 -2.01 22.32 -1.82
CA ARG A 61 -2.35 23.70 -1.44
C ARG A 61 -3.36 23.75 -0.29
N HIS A 62 -4.33 22.84 -0.31
CA HIS A 62 -5.29 22.74 0.78
C HIS A 62 -4.63 22.26 2.08
N PHE A 63 -3.75 21.25 2.01
CA PHE A 63 -2.98 20.75 3.14
C PHE A 63 -2.23 21.89 3.87
N LEU A 64 -1.61 22.82 3.14
CA LEU A 64 -0.92 23.98 3.72
C LEU A 64 -1.83 24.91 4.55
N THR A 65 -3.14 24.87 4.34
CA THR A 65 -4.12 25.68 5.09
C THR A 65 -4.64 24.99 6.34
N LEU A 66 -4.42 23.68 6.48
CA LEU A 66 -4.95 22.86 7.56
C LEU A 66 -4.04 22.93 8.80
N ARG A 67 -4.63 22.63 9.95
CA ARG A 67 -3.92 22.53 11.23
C ARG A 67 -4.00 21.10 11.74
N MET A 68 -2.97 20.67 12.45
CA MET A 68 -2.96 19.36 13.10
C MET A 68 -4.11 19.28 14.11
N PRO A 69 -4.89 18.18 14.09
CA PRO A 69 -5.94 17.97 15.08
C PRO A 69 -5.33 17.84 16.49
N THR A 70 -6.04 18.37 17.49
CA THR A 70 -5.61 18.37 18.91
C THR A 70 -6.57 17.63 19.84
N TRP A 71 -7.56 16.93 19.28
CA TRP A 71 -8.65 16.28 20.02
C TRP A 71 -8.35 14.82 20.40
N GLN A 72 -7.19 14.29 20.01
CA GLN A 72 -6.82 12.89 20.25
C GLN A 72 -6.57 12.63 21.74
N ASN A 73 -6.89 11.40 22.17
CA ASN A 73 -6.67 10.94 23.55
C ASN A 73 -5.19 10.63 23.89
N PHE A 74 -4.28 10.83 22.94
CA PHE A 74 -2.85 10.67 23.14
C PHE A 74 -2.10 11.92 22.69
N LYS A 75 -0.91 12.15 23.25
CA LYS A 75 0.00 13.17 22.73
C LYS A 75 0.69 12.61 21.50
N ALA A 76 0.22 13.02 20.33
CA ALA A 76 0.93 12.75 19.09
C ALA A 76 2.31 13.44 19.14
N PRO A 77 3.38 12.79 18.68
CA PRO A 77 4.65 13.48 18.46
C PRO A 77 4.45 14.59 17.42
N GLU A 78 5.22 15.67 17.52
CA GLU A 78 5.26 16.66 16.45
C GLU A 78 5.82 15.99 15.20
N ILE A 79 5.01 15.94 14.14
CA ILE A 79 5.39 15.36 12.86
C ILE A 79 6.02 16.47 12.05
N ASP A 80 7.32 16.36 11.78
CA ASP A 80 7.99 17.21 10.80
C ASP A 80 7.81 16.63 9.39
N PHE A 81 6.79 17.16 8.69
CA PHE A 81 6.51 16.78 7.30
C PHE A 81 7.68 17.11 6.34
N GLN A 82 8.62 17.98 6.71
CA GLN A 82 9.77 18.29 5.86
C GLN A 82 10.90 17.27 5.98
N GLU A 83 10.94 16.46 7.05
CA GLU A 83 11.95 15.42 7.23
C GLU A 83 11.58 14.08 6.55
N ILE A 84 10.35 13.96 6.06
CA ILE A 84 9.82 12.74 5.44
C ILE A 84 10.26 12.68 3.97
N SER A 85 10.69 11.51 3.52
CA SER A 85 10.75 11.20 2.09
C SER A 85 9.41 10.62 1.62
N TYR A 86 8.84 11.23 0.58
CA TYR A 86 7.51 10.95 0.07
C TYR A 86 7.48 9.99 -1.13
N TYR A 87 8.64 9.54 -1.59
CA TYR A 87 8.73 8.62 -2.70
C TYR A 87 9.97 7.76 -2.53
N ALA A 88 9.77 6.44 -2.56
CA ALA A 88 10.83 5.48 -2.67
C ALA A 88 10.37 4.36 -3.61
N ALA A 89 11.22 4.03 -4.57
CA ALA A 89 10.99 2.91 -5.47
C ALA A 89 12.27 2.07 -5.56
N PRO A 90 12.18 0.74 -5.70
CA PRO A 90 13.37 -0.07 -5.99
C PRO A 90 14.04 0.41 -7.28
N LYS A 91 15.37 0.50 -7.30
CA LYS A 91 16.08 0.78 -8.56
C LYS A 91 15.81 -0.38 -9.53
N ALA A 92 15.40 -0.03 -10.76
CA ALA A 92 15.22 -1.02 -11.81
C ALA A 92 16.55 -1.77 -12.06
N LYS A 93 16.61 -3.04 -11.62
CA LYS A 93 17.68 -3.96 -12.04
C LYS A 93 17.40 -4.40 -13.48
N PRO A 94 18.44 -4.67 -14.31
CA PRO A 94 18.27 -5.19 -15.66
C PRO A 94 17.42 -6.46 -15.65
N GLN A 95 16.65 -6.70 -16.72
CA GLN A 95 15.89 -7.95 -16.85
C GLN A 95 16.84 -9.15 -16.82
N LEU A 96 16.82 -9.92 -15.74
CA LEU A 96 17.55 -11.18 -15.61
C LEU A 96 16.83 -12.23 -16.43
N ASN A 97 17.50 -12.89 -17.37
CA ASN A 97 16.85 -13.77 -18.35
C ASN A 97 16.75 -15.24 -17.88
N SER A 98 17.21 -15.56 -16.67
CA SER A 98 17.15 -16.92 -16.14
C SER A 98 17.05 -17.00 -14.62
N MET A 99 16.53 -18.14 -14.17
CA MET A 99 16.27 -18.53 -12.78
C MET A 99 17.55 -18.72 -11.94
N ASP A 100 18.72 -18.80 -12.57
CA ASP A 100 20.03 -18.94 -11.91
C ASP A 100 20.63 -17.60 -11.45
N GLU A 101 20.00 -16.47 -11.80
CA GLU A 101 20.44 -15.12 -11.42
C GLU A 101 19.61 -14.49 -10.29
N VAL A 102 18.60 -15.20 -9.78
CA VAL A 102 17.78 -14.71 -8.65
C VAL A 102 18.64 -14.67 -7.39
N ASP A 103 18.62 -13.51 -6.72
CA ASP A 103 19.39 -13.27 -5.50
C ASP A 103 19.06 -14.35 -4.44
N PRO A 104 20.07 -15.09 -3.92
CA PRO A 104 19.87 -16.11 -2.89
C PRO A 104 19.12 -15.59 -1.65
N GLU A 105 19.22 -14.29 -1.37
CA GLU A 105 18.53 -13.64 -0.25
C GLU A 105 17.01 -13.53 -0.46
N LEU A 106 16.56 -13.40 -1.71
CA LEU A 106 15.15 -13.37 -2.08
C LEU A 106 14.50 -14.75 -1.83
N ILE A 107 15.20 -15.81 -2.22
CA ILE A 107 14.75 -17.20 -2.03
C ILE A 107 14.67 -17.52 -0.54
N SER A 108 15.70 -17.16 0.22
CA SER A 108 15.73 -17.27 1.70
C SER A 108 14.57 -16.52 2.37
N THR A 109 14.22 -15.35 1.83
CA THR A 109 13.09 -14.54 2.29
C THR A 109 11.75 -15.25 2.09
N PHE A 110 11.52 -15.87 0.94
CA PHE A 110 10.28 -16.60 0.66
C PHE A 110 10.14 -17.88 1.49
N GLU A 111 11.25 -18.57 1.77
CA GLU A 111 11.28 -19.71 2.69
C GLU A 111 10.89 -19.30 4.11
N LYS A 112 11.40 -18.18 4.61
CA LYS A 112 11.04 -17.63 5.94
C LYS A 112 9.58 -17.20 6.05
N LEU A 113 8.96 -16.82 4.94
CA LEU A 113 7.55 -16.45 4.87
C LEU A 113 6.60 -17.66 4.82
N GLY A 114 7.12 -18.89 4.75
CA GLY A 114 6.32 -20.12 4.81
C GLY A 114 5.54 -20.43 3.52
N ILE A 115 5.97 -19.89 2.38
CA ILE A 115 5.33 -20.13 1.08
C ILE A 115 5.72 -21.53 0.55
N PRO A 116 4.75 -22.40 0.18
CA PRO A 116 5.04 -23.77 -0.25
C PRO A 116 6.01 -23.87 -1.44
N LEU A 117 6.89 -24.89 -1.43
CA LEU A 117 7.94 -25.17 -2.44
C LEU A 117 7.46 -25.23 -3.90
N ASP A 118 6.21 -25.62 -4.14
CA ASP A 118 5.63 -25.65 -5.49
C ASP A 118 5.31 -24.24 -6.01
N GLU A 119 5.00 -23.28 -5.12
CA GLU A 119 4.89 -21.87 -5.47
C GLU A 119 6.27 -21.23 -5.66
N GLN A 120 7.29 -21.68 -4.93
CA GLN A 120 8.67 -21.22 -5.12
C GLN A 120 9.23 -21.55 -6.50
N LYS A 121 8.95 -22.73 -7.06
CA LYS A 121 9.41 -23.11 -8.42
C LYS A 121 8.73 -22.31 -9.53
N ILE A 122 7.46 -21.93 -9.31
CA ILE A 122 6.70 -21.09 -10.25
C ILE A 122 7.15 -19.62 -10.14
N LEU A 123 7.43 -19.14 -8.93
CA LEU A 123 7.98 -17.81 -8.66
C LEU A 123 9.41 -17.70 -9.20
N ALA A 124 10.28 -18.68 -9.00
CA ALA A 124 11.65 -18.62 -9.52
C ALA A 124 11.73 -18.75 -11.07
N GLY A 125 10.84 -19.52 -11.69
CA GLY A 125 10.85 -19.75 -13.14
C GLY A 125 10.13 -18.71 -14.01
N VAL A 126 9.29 -17.86 -13.40
CA VAL A 126 8.57 -16.76 -14.08
C VAL A 126 9.10 -15.37 -13.66
N VAL A 127 9.88 -15.28 -12.58
CA VAL A 127 10.45 -14.00 -12.10
C VAL A 127 11.81 -13.74 -12.73
N ALA A 128 11.78 -13.66 -14.06
CA ALA A 128 12.61 -12.72 -14.80
C ALA A 128 11.76 -11.45 -14.93
N VAL A 129 11.81 -10.57 -13.92
CA VAL A 129 11.14 -9.25 -13.86
C VAL A 129 9.66 -9.32 -13.52
N ASP A 130 9.39 -9.46 -12.22
CA ASP A 130 8.25 -8.87 -11.48
C ASP A 130 8.22 -9.52 -10.09
N ALA A 131 9.32 -9.36 -9.33
CA ALA A 131 9.26 -9.57 -7.89
C ALA A 131 8.43 -8.42 -7.34
N VAL A 132 7.12 -8.64 -7.26
CA VAL A 132 6.19 -7.57 -6.92
C VAL A 132 6.29 -7.27 -5.44
N PHE A 133 7.16 -6.31 -5.18
CA PHE A 133 7.04 -5.25 -4.21
C PHE A 133 6.26 -4.11 -4.92
N ASP A 134 5.26 -3.52 -4.25
CA ASP A 134 4.23 -2.60 -4.79
C ASP A 134 3.07 -3.26 -5.60
N SER A 135 2.19 -3.96 -4.88
CA SER A 135 0.74 -4.12 -5.19
C SER A 135 0.25 -5.05 -6.32
N VAL A 136 1.06 -5.89 -6.98
CA VAL A 136 0.61 -6.83 -8.03
C VAL A 136 1.34 -8.18 -8.07
N SER A 137 1.17 -9.12 -7.13
CA SER A 137 1.57 -10.53 -7.37
C SER A 137 0.36 -11.45 -7.40
N VAL A 138 -0.34 -11.47 -8.54
CA VAL A 138 -1.36 -12.48 -8.79
C VAL A 138 -1.00 -13.20 -10.07
N LYS A 139 -0.80 -14.52 -9.96
CA LYS A 139 -0.44 -15.47 -11.04
C LYS A 139 -1.02 -15.02 -12.38
N THR A 140 -0.22 -15.07 -13.44
CA THR A 140 -0.62 -14.74 -14.82
C THR A 140 -1.95 -15.41 -15.22
N THR A 141 -2.20 -16.63 -14.73
CA THR A 141 -3.42 -17.41 -14.96
C THR A 141 -4.69 -16.83 -14.32
N PHE A 142 -4.58 -16.08 -13.23
CA PHE A 142 -5.73 -15.46 -12.58
C PHE A 142 -6.05 -14.08 -13.18
N ARG A 143 -5.03 -13.34 -13.65
CA ARG A 143 -5.21 -12.08 -14.40
C ARG A 143 -6.03 -12.34 -15.67
N GLU A 144 -5.78 -13.46 -16.36
CA GLU A 144 -6.57 -13.90 -17.51
C GLU A 144 -8.04 -14.16 -17.15
N LYS A 145 -8.31 -14.95 -16.10
CA LYS A 145 -9.68 -15.25 -15.64
C LYS A 145 -10.45 -14.02 -15.16
N LEU A 146 -9.77 -13.10 -14.47
CA LEU A 146 -10.38 -11.83 -14.05
C LEU A 146 -10.71 -10.98 -15.27
N LYS A 147 -9.79 -10.90 -16.24
CA LYS A 147 -9.99 -10.17 -17.50
C LYS A 147 -11.11 -10.76 -18.37
N GLU A 148 -11.26 -12.09 -18.41
CA GLU A 148 -12.39 -12.76 -19.08
C GLU A 148 -13.75 -12.34 -18.52
N GLN A 149 -13.82 -12.05 -17.22
CA GLN A 149 -15.04 -11.56 -16.56
C GLN A 149 -15.13 -10.03 -16.52
N GLY A 150 -14.17 -9.33 -17.14
CA GLY A 150 -14.11 -7.87 -17.15
C GLY A 150 -13.72 -7.24 -15.80
N VAL A 151 -13.25 -8.04 -14.83
CA VAL A 151 -12.74 -7.54 -13.55
C VAL A 151 -11.36 -6.94 -13.77
N ILE A 152 -11.20 -5.68 -13.33
CA ILE A 152 -9.92 -4.98 -13.36
C ILE A 152 -9.34 -5.08 -11.97
N PHE A 153 -8.15 -5.67 -11.87
CA PHE A 153 -7.36 -5.66 -10.64
C PHE A 153 -5.90 -5.37 -11.00
N CYS A 154 -5.42 -4.20 -10.59
CA CYS A 154 -4.08 -3.71 -10.91
C CYS A 154 -3.62 -2.69 -9.85
N SER A 155 -2.38 -2.24 -9.98
CA SER A 155 -1.88 -1.13 -9.16
C SER A 155 -2.63 0.17 -9.50
N PHE A 156 -2.69 1.11 -8.56
CA PHE A 156 -3.30 2.41 -8.80
C PHE A 156 -2.62 3.16 -9.96
N GLY A 157 -1.28 3.05 -10.07
CA GLY A 157 -0.52 3.64 -11.17
C GLY A 157 -0.90 3.08 -12.54
N GLU A 158 -1.02 1.75 -12.66
CA GLU A 158 -1.52 1.11 -13.89
C GLU A 158 -2.95 1.57 -14.21
N ALA A 159 -3.85 1.63 -13.21
CA ALA A 159 -5.23 2.07 -13.41
C ALA A 159 -5.32 3.50 -13.94
N VAL A 160 -4.45 4.41 -13.48
CA VAL A 160 -4.39 5.79 -13.98
C VAL A 160 -3.98 5.83 -15.45
N GLN A 161 -3.10 4.94 -15.91
CA GLN A 161 -2.63 4.91 -17.29
C GLN A 161 -3.59 4.15 -18.23
N GLU A 162 -4.09 2.98 -17.82
CA GLU A 162 -4.94 2.10 -18.63
C GLU A 162 -6.43 2.47 -18.57
N HIS A 163 -6.88 3.02 -17.43
CA HIS A 163 -8.29 3.32 -17.15
C HIS A 163 -8.52 4.74 -16.57
N PRO A 164 -7.94 5.80 -17.17
CA PRO A 164 -7.96 7.16 -16.62
C PRO A 164 -9.38 7.71 -16.39
N ASP A 165 -10.32 7.42 -17.29
CA ASP A 165 -11.70 7.91 -17.19
C ASP A 165 -12.43 7.32 -15.99
N LEU A 166 -12.18 6.05 -15.70
CA LEU A 166 -12.80 5.33 -14.60
C LEU A 166 -12.23 5.80 -13.26
N VAL A 167 -10.91 5.94 -13.17
CA VAL A 167 -10.25 6.51 -11.99
C VAL A 167 -10.75 7.94 -11.76
N LYS A 168 -10.77 8.78 -12.79
CA LYS A 168 -11.22 10.18 -12.69
C LYS A 168 -12.69 10.30 -12.27
N LYS A 169 -13.55 9.36 -12.65
CA LYS A 169 -14.97 9.33 -12.26
C LYS A 169 -15.15 9.11 -10.75
N TYR A 170 -14.34 8.25 -10.15
CA TYR A 170 -14.57 7.74 -8.79
C TYR A 170 -13.58 8.27 -7.75
N LEU A 171 -12.37 8.68 -8.16
CA LEU A 171 -11.35 9.19 -7.25
C LEU A 171 -11.83 10.41 -6.47
N GLY A 172 -11.79 10.31 -5.14
CA GLY A 172 -12.16 11.39 -4.23
C GLY A 172 -13.66 11.66 -4.14
N THR A 173 -14.50 10.71 -4.59
CA THR A 173 -15.96 10.81 -4.46
C THR A 173 -16.44 10.48 -3.05
N VAL A 174 -15.75 9.56 -2.36
CA VAL A 174 -16.05 9.17 -0.98
C VAL A 174 -15.14 9.92 -0.03
N VAL A 175 -13.82 9.93 -0.31
CA VAL A 175 -12.83 10.61 0.51
C VAL A 175 -12.21 11.76 -0.31
N PRO A 176 -12.83 12.96 -0.29
CA PRO A 176 -12.32 14.10 -1.04
C PRO A 176 -10.96 14.54 -0.49
N GLN A 177 -10.16 15.18 -1.33
CA GLN A 177 -8.86 15.75 -0.95
C GLN A 177 -8.93 16.83 0.17
N THR A 178 -10.13 17.25 0.55
CA THR A 178 -10.40 18.24 1.60
C THR A 178 -10.96 17.63 2.88
N ASP A 179 -11.04 16.31 2.98
CA ASP A 179 -11.69 15.62 4.10
C ASP A 179 -11.00 15.91 5.45
N ASN A 180 -9.70 15.63 5.52
CA ASN A 180 -8.88 15.87 6.70
C ASN A 180 -7.41 16.10 6.30
N ILE A 181 -6.56 16.46 7.27
CA ILE A 181 -5.15 16.78 7.00
C ILE A 181 -4.36 15.61 6.41
N TYR A 182 -4.66 14.39 6.84
CA TYR A 182 -3.98 13.18 6.36
C TYR A 182 -4.52 12.72 5.01
N ALA A 183 -5.82 12.87 4.76
CA ALA A 183 -6.42 12.66 3.45
C ALA A 183 -5.87 13.67 2.42
N ALA A 184 -5.71 14.94 2.81
CA ALA A 184 -5.11 15.97 1.95
C ALA A 184 -3.63 15.66 1.66
N LEU A 185 -2.88 15.22 2.67
CA LEU A 185 -1.49 14.79 2.52
C LEU A 185 -1.38 13.57 1.60
N ASN A 186 -2.12 12.49 1.88
CA ASN A 186 -2.19 11.29 1.06
C ASN A 186 -2.54 11.66 -0.39
N SER A 187 -3.58 12.45 -0.60
CA SER A 187 -4.02 12.90 -1.94
C SER A 187 -2.95 13.67 -2.70
N ALA A 188 -2.04 14.37 -2.01
CA ALA A 188 -0.93 15.05 -2.67
C ALA A 188 0.19 14.09 -3.11
N VAL A 189 0.52 13.09 -2.28
CA VAL A 189 1.80 12.35 -2.40
C VAL A 189 1.68 10.85 -2.59
N PHE A 190 0.47 10.27 -2.61
CA PHE A 190 0.31 8.81 -2.75
C PHE A 190 1.02 8.31 -4.01
N SER A 191 1.83 7.27 -3.88
CA SER A 191 2.58 6.64 -4.99
C SER A 191 2.10 5.24 -5.30
N ASP A 192 1.51 4.59 -4.31
CA ASP A 192 1.20 3.16 -4.31
C ASP A 192 -0.25 2.94 -3.88
N GLY A 193 -0.71 1.71 -4.03
CA GLY A 193 -2.09 1.32 -3.75
C GLY A 193 -2.71 0.49 -4.86
N SER A 194 -3.97 0.14 -4.66
CA SER A 194 -4.65 -0.87 -5.47
C SER A 194 -5.93 -0.34 -6.08
N PHE A 195 -6.18 -0.74 -7.32
CA PHE A 195 -7.41 -0.43 -8.02
C PHE A 195 -8.17 -1.70 -8.36
N VAL A 196 -9.44 -1.74 -7.98
CA VAL A 196 -10.35 -2.84 -8.29
C VAL A 196 -11.61 -2.27 -8.91
N TYR A 197 -11.99 -2.79 -10.07
CA TYR A 197 -13.30 -2.54 -10.66
C TYR A 197 -13.96 -3.86 -11.03
N VAL A 198 -15.17 -4.08 -10.53
CA VAL A 198 -16.00 -5.23 -10.87
C VAL A 198 -17.22 -4.76 -11.66
N PRO A 199 -17.40 -5.21 -12.91
CA PRO A 199 -18.46 -4.74 -13.79
C PRO A 199 -19.84 -5.25 -13.38
N LYS A 200 -20.88 -4.61 -13.93
CA LYS A 200 -22.28 -4.90 -13.64
C LYS A 200 -22.64 -6.39 -13.72
N GLY A 201 -23.25 -6.90 -12.66
CA GLY A 201 -23.75 -8.26 -12.53
C GLY A 201 -22.67 -9.34 -12.37
N VAL A 202 -21.39 -8.95 -12.25
CA VAL A 202 -20.29 -9.90 -12.10
C VAL A 202 -20.00 -10.17 -10.63
N ARG A 203 -20.04 -11.44 -10.27
CA ARG A 203 -19.53 -11.93 -8.99
C ARG A 203 -18.08 -12.35 -9.17
N CYS A 204 -17.15 -11.63 -8.54
CA CYS A 204 -15.74 -11.96 -8.57
C CYS A 204 -15.54 -13.44 -8.15
N PRO A 205 -14.85 -14.26 -8.97
CA PRO A 205 -14.80 -15.70 -8.78
C PRO A 205 -13.83 -16.12 -7.68
N MET A 206 -13.06 -15.18 -7.14
CA MET A 206 -12.04 -15.41 -6.11
C MET A 206 -11.97 -14.22 -5.16
N GLU A 207 -11.37 -14.45 -3.99
CA GLU A 207 -11.02 -13.36 -3.08
C GLU A 207 -9.72 -12.69 -3.58
N LEU A 208 -9.76 -11.38 -3.75
CA LEU A 208 -8.60 -10.57 -4.10
C LEU A 208 -7.82 -10.31 -2.81
N SER A 209 -6.50 -10.39 -2.88
CA SER A 209 -5.64 -10.14 -1.73
C SER A 209 -4.44 -9.30 -2.14
N THR A 210 -4.14 -8.28 -1.35
CA THR A 210 -2.93 -7.45 -1.48
C THR A 210 -2.13 -7.52 -0.21
N TYR A 211 -0.83 -7.77 -0.35
CA TYR A 211 0.10 -7.78 0.77
C TYR A 211 1.11 -6.66 0.60
N PHE A 212 1.09 -5.70 1.52
CA PHE A 212 2.04 -4.60 1.57
C PHE A 212 3.15 -4.96 2.56
N ARG A 213 4.40 -4.89 2.09
CA ARG A 213 5.59 -5.07 2.93
C ARG A 213 6.47 -3.83 2.86
N ILE A 214 6.71 -3.24 4.02
CA ILE A 214 7.50 -2.02 4.17
C ILE A 214 8.98 -2.38 4.17
N ASN A 215 9.74 -1.90 3.17
CA ASN A 215 11.18 -2.17 3.07
C ASN A 215 12.06 -0.92 3.19
N ALA A 216 11.64 0.29 2.79
CA ALA A 216 12.50 1.47 2.83
C ALA A 216 12.54 2.14 4.21
N GLN A 217 13.72 2.57 4.66
CA GLN A 217 13.92 3.32 5.92
C GLN A 217 13.55 4.80 5.70
N ASN A 218 12.97 5.46 6.72
CA ASN A 218 12.64 6.90 6.71
C ASN A 218 11.73 7.41 5.57
N THR A 219 10.87 6.53 5.04
CA THR A 219 9.87 6.89 4.01
C THR A 219 8.47 6.90 4.61
N GLY A 220 7.67 7.91 4.30
CA GLY A 220 6.24 7.87 4.60
C GLY A 220 5.53 6.94 3.62
N GLN A 221 4.62 6.09 4.11
CA GLN A 221 3.82 5.22 3.25
C GLN A 221 2.45 5.86 3.04
N PHE A 222 2.18 6.20 1.79
CA PHE A 222 0.93 6.81 1.36
C PHE A 222 0.33 5.95 0.26
N GLU A 223 -0.56 5.07 0.69
CA GLU A 223 -1.27 4.19 -0.23
C GLU A 223 -2.70 4.67 -0.45
N ARG A 224 -3.19 4.48 -1.67
CA ARG A 224 -4.59 4.76 -1.99
C ARG A 224 -5.24 3.57 -2.68
N THR A 225 -6.21 2.97 -2.01
CA THR A 225 -6.97 1.82 -2.51
C THR A 225 -8.34 2.29 -2.98
N LEU A 226 -8.70 1.98 -4.22
CA LEU A 226 -9.98 2.35 -4.82
C LEU A 226 -10.67 1.10 -5.36
N ILE A 227 -11.78 0.71 -4.73
CA ILE A 227 -12.55 -0.49 -5.06
C ILE A 227 -13.96 -0.08 -5.48
N ILE A 228 -14.33 -0.42 -6.70
CA ILE A 228 -15.65 -0.14 -7.27
C ILE A 228 -16.32 -1.47 -7.62
N ALA A 229 -17.52 -1.68 -7.09
CA ALA A 229 -18.42 -2.75 -7.50
C ALA A 229 -19.63 -2.12 -8.19
N ASP A 230 -19.75 -2.33 -9.50
CA ASP A 230 -20.86 -1.82 -10.32
C ASP A 230 -22.17 -2.58 -10.02
N GLU A 231 -23.30 -2.18 -10.61
CA GLU A 231 -24.63 -2.66 -10.18
C GLU A 231 -24.72 -4.20 -10.14
N GLY A 232 -25.18 -4.78 -9.03
CA GLY A 232 -25.29 -6.23 -8.87
C GLY A 232 -23.95 -6.98 -8.82
N ALA A 233 -22.83 -6.29 -8.71
CA ALA A 233 -21.50 -6.91 -8.64
C ALA A 233 -21.16 -7.37 -7.22
N TYR A 234 -20.26 -8.35 -7.11
CA TYR A 234 -19.73 -8.79 -5.82
C TYR A 234 -18.21 -8.89 -5.85
N VAL A 235 -17.55 -8.41 -4.81
CA VAL A 235 -16.10 -8.56 -4.62
C VAL A 235 -15.77 -8.86 -3.17
N SER A 236 -14.76 -9.71 -2.96
CA SER A 236 -14.13 -9.91 -1.66
C SER A 236 -12.67 -9.48 -1.78
N TYR A 237 -12.24 -8.55 -0.95
CA TYR A 237 -10.91 -7.97 -0.94
C TYR A 237 -10.28 -8.09 0.45
N LEU A 238 -9.04 -8.54 0.50
CA LEU A 238 -8.24 -8.66 1.72
C LEU A 238 -6.98 -7.82 1.59
N GLU A 239 -6.76 -6.94 2.56
CA GLU A 239 -5.57 -6.11 2.67
C GLU A 239 -4.73 -6.55 3.87
N GLY A 240 -3.48 -6.91 3.63
CA GLY A 240 -2.51 -7.26 4.66
C GLY A 240 -1.38 -6.25 4.72
N CYS A 241 -1.11 -5.70 5.91
CA CYS A 241 0.09 -4.88 6.16
C CYS A 241 0.90 -5.52 7.30
N THR A 242 2.15 -5.87 7.02
CA THR A 242 3.09 -6.37 8.05
C THR A 242 4.36 -5.55 8.01
N ALA A 243 4.70 -4.93 9.15
CA ALA A 243 5.93 -4.15 9.28
C ALA A 243 7.12 -5.03 9.70
N PRO A 244 8.34 -4.81 9.18
CA PRO A 244 9.55 -5.40 9.78
C PRO A 244 9.86 -4.77 11.16
N MET A 245 10.70 -5.42 11.97
CA MET A 245 11.18 -4.87 13.23
C MET A 245 12.02 -3.63 12.95
N ARG A 246 11.57 -2.46 13.40
CA ARG A 246 12.30 -1.20 13.26
C ARG A 246 12.07 -0.32 14.46
N ASP A 247 13.10 0.44 14.81
CA ASP A 247 13.16 1.32 15.97
C ASP A 247 12.82 2.79 15.63
N GLU A 248 12.50 3.10 14.36
CA GLU A 248 12.19 4.46 13.87
C GLU A 248 10.69 4.68 13.65
N ASN A 249 10.19 5.89 13.94
CA ASN A 249 8.79 6.27 13.70
C ASN A 249 8.48 6.31 12.20
N GLN A 250 7.40 5.65 11.79
CA GLN A 250 6.91 5.66 10.40
C GLN A 250 5.49 6.21 10.34
N LEU A 251 5.25 7.11 9.40
CA LEU A 251 3.90 7.62 9.12
C LEU A 251 3.28 6.76 8.00
N HIS A 252 2.19 6.08 8.34
CA HIS A 252 1.38 5.32 7.40
C HIS A 252 -0.01 5.98 7.33
N ALA A 253 -0.31 6.62 6.21
CA ALA A 253 -1.58 7.29 5.98
C ALA A 253 -2.21 6.72 4.71
N ALA A 254 -3.00 5.66 4.88
CA ALA A 254 -3.74 5.01 3.81
C ALA A 254 -5.08 5.72 3.57
N VAL A 255 -5.54 5.76 2.32
CA VAL A 255 -6.91 6.16 2.00
C VAL A 255 -7.56 5.04 1.22
N VAL A 256 -8.68 4.54 1.72
CA VAL A 256 -9.45 3.46 1.09
C VAL A 256 -10.82 4.00 0.70
N GLU A 257 -11.15 3.93 -0.59
CA GLU A 257 -12.45 4.28 -1.14
C GLU A 257 -13.15 3.02 -1.65
N LEU A 258 -14.27 2.65 -1.02
CA LEU A 258 -15.12 1.52 -1.41
C LEU A 258 -16.45 2.04 -1.94
N ILE A 259 -16.77 1.72 -3.20
CA ILE A 259 -17.95 2.25 -3.89
C ILE A 259 -18.77 1.07 -4.40
N ALA A 260 -19.85 0.78 -3.69
CA ALA A 260 -20.85 -0.21 -4.09
C ALA A 260 -22.02 0.51 -4.78
N GLU A 261 -22.20 0.25 -6.07
CA GLU A 261 -23.37 0.70 -6.82
C GLU A 261 -24.61 -0.13 -6.43
N ARG A 262 -25.74 0.12 -7.10
CA ARG A 262 -27.02 -0.49 -6.76
C ARG A 262 -26.96 -2.03 -6.74
N ASP A 263 -27.45 -2.64 -5.65
CA ASP A 263 -27.51 -4.09 -5.44
C ASP A 263 -26.12 -4.77 -5.49
N ALA A 264 -25.02 -4.01 -5.33
CA ALA A 264 -23.66 -4.53 -5.28
C ALA A 264 -23.19 -4.79 -3.85
N ASP A 265 -22.27 -5.74 -3.69
CA ASP A 265 -21.72 -6.19 -2.42
C ASP A 265 -20.19 -6.14 -2.40
N ILE A 266 -19.62 -5.45 -1.42
CA ILE A 266 -18.16 -5.41 -1.19
C ILE A 266 -17.88 -6.03 0.19
N LYS A 267 -17.14 -7.14 0.21
CA LYS A 267 -16.54 -7.70 1.43
C LYS A 267 -15.09 -7.21 1.52
N TYR A 268 -14.81 -6.31 2.44
CA TYR A 268 -13.47 -5.77 2.65
C TYR A 268 -12.94 -6.23 4.00
N SER A 269 -11.73 -6.79 4.02
CA SER A 269 -11.07 -7.33 5.22
C SER A 269 -9.66 -6.75 5.33
N THR A 270 -9.27 -6.26 6.50
CA THR A 270 -7.94 -5.70 6.73
C THR A 270 -7.27 -6.44 7.88
N VAL A 271 -6.03 -6.86 7.69
CA VAL A 271 -5.18 -7.46 8.72
C VAL A 271 -3.92 -6.63 8.82
N GLN A 272 -3.77 -5.88 9.91
CA GLN A 272 -2.59 -5.06 10.16
C GLN A 272 -1.81 -5.60 11.35
N ASN A 273 -0.55 -5.96 11.14
CA ASN A 273 0.36 -6.38 12.19
C ASN A 273 1.59 -5.45 12.21
N TRP A 274 1.58 -4.53 13.17
CA TRP A 274 2.62 -3.52 13.34
C TRP A 274 3.57 -3.93 14.46
N TYR A 275 4.87 -3.78 14.23
CA TYR A 275 5.89 -4.03 15.25
C TYR A 275 5.81 -2.95 16.34
N PRO A 276 5.60 -3.27 17.62
CA PRO A 276 5.33 -2.26 18.66
C PRO A 276 6.56 -1.47 19.15
N GLY A 277 7.76 -1.73 18.60
CA GLY A 277 9.03 -1.24 19.16
C GLY A 277 9.57 -2.13 20.28
N ASP A 278 10.80 -1.88 20.70
CA ASP A 278 11.48 -2.65 21.75
C ASP A 278 11.32 -2.02 23.15
N LYS A 279 11.62 -2.73 24.24
CA LYS A 279 11.33 -2.29 25.65
C LYS A 279 11.87 -0.90 26.06
N LYS A 280 12.76 -0.30 25.26
CA LYS A 280 13.39 1.01 25.51
C LYS A 280 12.91 2.13 24.58
N GLU A 281 12.33 1.80 23.43
CA GLU A 281 11.92 2.78 22.41
C GLU A 281 10.49 2.51 21.97
N LYS A 282 9.61 3.48 22.19
CA LYS A 282 8.19 3.40 21.79
C LYS A 282 8.07 3.88 20.35
N VAL A 283 7.76 2.98 19.43
CA VAL A 283 7.40 3.36 18.06
C VAL A 283 5.91 3.67 18.03
N VAL A 284 5.55 4.88 17.62
CA VAL A 284 4.15 5.30 17.53
C VAL A 284 3.67 5.10 16.10
N PHE A 285 2.89 4.05 15.88
CA PHE A 285 2.16 3.85 14.64
C PHE A 285 0.82 4.58 14.71
N ILE A 286 0.57 5.42 13.72
CA ILE A 286 -0.69 6.13 13.57
C ILE A 286 -1.29 5.66 12.24
N THR A 287 -2.24 4.74 12.30
CA THR A 287 -3.12 4.40 11.17
C THR A 287 -4.34 5.32 11.24
N LEU A 288 -4.65 6.03 10.16
CA LEU A 288 -5.77 6.97 10.06
C LEU A 288 -6.57 6.71 8.79
#